data_AF-A0A3D8GXE3-F1
#
_entry.id   AF-A0A3D8GXE3-F1
#
_cell.length_a   1.000
_cell.length_b   1.000
_cell.length_c   1.000
_cell.angle_alpha   90.00
_cell.angle_beta   90.00
_cell.angle_gamma   90.00
#
_symmetry.space_group_name_H-M   'P 1'
#
loop_
_entity.id
_entity.type
_entity.pdbx_description
1 polymer ?
#
loop_
_entity_poly.entity_id
_entity_poly.type
_entity_poly.pdbx_seq_one_letter_code
_entity_poly.pdbx_strand_id
1 'polypeptide(L)' 'MANKLKIASSSFLTLSILLLVAMLIKIYIDYRNFINHPEWSAPFSAYLLTTGVFFGVPTIVSFVIALFLKTKASK' A
#
# COMPACT_ATOMS: atom_id res chain seq x y z
N MET A 1 22.37 3.09 18.17
CA MET A 1 20.93 2.74 18.08
C MET A 1 20.20 3.60 17.04
N ALA A 2 20.42 4.92 17.02
CA ALA A 2 19.82 5.85 16.06
C ALA A 2 19.97 5.44 14.57
N ASN A 3 21.14 4.93 14.15
CA ASN A 3 21.33 4.52 12.74
C ASN A 3 20.42 3.34 12.34
N LYS A 4 20.20 2.37 13.25
CA LYS A 4 19.28 1.25 13.00
C LYS A 4 17.83 1.71 12.86
N LEU A 5 17.41 2.69 13.66
CA LEU A 5 16.08 3.29 13.59
C LEU A 5 15.87 4.10 12.30
N LYS A 6 16.90 4.83 11.84
CA LYS A 6 16.88 5.53 10.54
C LYS A 6 16.71 4.56 9.38
N ILE A 7 17.47 3.47 9.36
CA ILE A 7 17.36 2.42 8.32
C ILE A 7 15.95 1.82 8.34
N ALA A 8 15.46 1.42 9.51
CA ALA A 8 14.12 0.83 9.63
C ALA A 8 13.01 1.80 9.18
N SER A 9 13.10 3.09 9.56
CA SER A 9 12.17 4.13 9.09
C SER A 9 12.14 4.24 7.57
N SER A 10 13.32 4.31 6.93
CA SER A 10 13.43 4.34 5.47
C SER A 10 12.87 3.07 4.82
N SER A 11 13.13 1.89 5.38
CA SER A 11 12.57 0.63 4.87
C SER A 11 11.04 0.60 4.90
N PHE A 12 10.42 1.04 5.99
CA PHE A 12 8.95 1.12 6.10
C PHE A 12 8.35 2.18 5.17
N LEU A 13 9.05 3.29 4.95
CA LEU A 13 8.63 4.30 3.98
C LEU A 13 8.68 3.75 2.55
N THR A 14 9.78 3.09 2.17
CA THR A 14 9.89 2.39 0.88
C THR A 14 8.81 1.33 0.72
N LEU A 15 8.53 0.55 1.77
CA LEU A 15 7.45 -0.44 1.75
C LEU A 15 6.09 0.20 1.50
N SER A 16 5.78 1.33 2.14
CA SER A 16 4.52 2.04 1.92
C SER A 16 4.36 2.52 0.46
N ILE A 17 5.45 2.99 -0.15
CA ILE A 17 5.46 3.40 -1.56
C ILE A 17 5.27 2.18 -2.47
N LEU A 18 5.97 1.07 -2.20
CA LEU A 18 5.82 -0.17 -2.96
C LEU A 18 4.39 -0.73 -2.90
N LEU A 19 3.75 -0.68 -1.73
CA LEU A 19 2.36 -1.11 -1.57
C LEU A 19 1.39 -0.23 -2.37
N LEU A 20 1.62 1.09 -2.42
CA LEU A 20 0.84 2.00 -3.27
C LEU A 20 1.01 1.68 -4.76
N VAL A 21 2.24 1.45 -5.22
CA VAL A 21 2.52 1.10 -6.61
C VAL A 21 1.86 -0.24 -6.96
N ALA A 22 2.00 -1.25 -6.10
CA ALA A 22 1.36 -2.55 -6.28
C ALA A 22 -0.18 -2.43 -6.33
N MET A 23 -0.77 -1.59 -5.47
CA MET A 23 -2.20 -1.30 -5.47
C MET A 23 -2.66 -0.72 -6.81
N LEU A 24 -1.93 0.27 -7.35
CA LEU A 24 -2.26 0.88 -8.64
C LEU A 24 -2.18 -0.11 -9.80
N ILE A 25 -1.14 -0.95 -9.83
CA ILE A 25 -0.99 -2.01 -10.84
C ILE A 25 -2.16 -3.00 -10.75
N LYS A 26 -2.54 -3.41 -9.54
CA LYS A 26 -3.64 -4.34 -9.32
C LYS A 26 -4.98 -3.76 -9.79
N ILE A 27 -5.27 -2.51 -9.43
CA ILE A 27 -6.48 -1.80 -9.89
C ILE A 27 -6.52 -1.73 -11.42
N TYR A 28 -5.38 -1.42 -12.06
CA TYR A 28 -5.32 -1.35 -13.52
C TYR A 28 -5.61 -2.71 -14.17
N ILE A 29 -5.04 -3.81 -13.67
CA ILE A 29 -5.30 -5.16 -14.18
C ILE A 29 -6.76 -5.53 -13.99
N ASP A 30 -7.31 -5.30 -12.79
CA ASP A 30 -8.70 -5.64 -12.47
C ASP A 30 -9.68 -4.80 -13.31
N TYR A 31 -9.37 -3.53 -13.57
CA TYR A 31 -10.15 -2.68 -14.48
C TYR A 31 -10.11 -3.19 -15.93
N ARG A 32 -8.93 -3.60 -16.41
CA ARG A 32 -8.78 -4.18 -17.75
C ARG A 32 -9.61 -5.45 -17.90
N ASN A 33 -9.58 -6.31 -16.88
CA ASN A 33 -10.38 -7.53 -16.85
C ASN A 33 -11.87 -7.25 -16.80
N PHE A 34 -12.32 -6.26 -16.02
CA PHE A 34 -13.72 -5.83 -15.97
C PHE A 34 -14.24 -5.36 -17.33
N ILE A 35 -13.44 -4.59 -18.08
CA ILE A 35 -13.81 -4.14 -19.43
C ILE A 35 -13.88 -5.32 -20.41
N ASN A 36 -12.92 -6.25 -20.34
CA ASN A 36 -12.82 -7.35 -21.30
C ASN A 36 -13.82 -8.48 -21.03
N HIS A 37 -14.19 -8.68 -19.77
CA HIS A 37 -15.07 -9.77 -19.31
C HIS A 37 -16.08 -9.28 -18.26
N PRO A 38 -17.00 -8.37 -18.62
CA PRO A 38 -18.02 -7.85 -17.71
C PRO A 38 -18.95 -8.95 -17.16
N GLU A 39 -19.10 -10.06 -17.88
CA GLU A 39 -19.90 -11.22 -17.48
C GLU A 39 -19.31 -12.06 -16.32
N TRP A 40 -17.99 -11.96 -16.07
CA TRP A 40 -17.28 -12.77 -15.07
C TRP A 40 -16.85 -11.96 -13.84
N SER A 41 -17.13 -10.67 -13.84
CA SER A 41 -16.59 -9.74 -12.86
C SER A 41 -17.69 -9.16 -11.99
N ALA A 42 -17.45 -9.20 -10.67
CA ALA A 42 -18.25 -8.41 -9.73
C ALA A 42 -18.18 -6.92 -10.09
N PRO A 43 -19.13 -6.08 -9.61
CA PRO A 43 -19.06 -4.64 -9.84
C PRO A 43 -17.68 -4.09 -9.48
N PHE A 44 -17.09 -3.27 -10.35
CA PHE A 44 -15.74 -2.73 -10.14
C PHE A 44 -15.56 -2.04 -8.78
N SER A 45 -16.64 -1.48 -8.21
CA SER A 45 -16.68 -0.92 -6.86
C SER A 45 -16.34 -1.93 -5.76
N ALA A 46 -16.74 -3.20 -5.89
CA ALA A 46 -16.42 -4.26 -4.94
C ALA A 46 -14.92 -4.60 -4.96
N TYR A 47 -14.31 -4.63 -6.15
CA TYR A 47 -12.86 -4.82 -6.31
C TYR A 47 -12.07 -3.64 -5.76
N LEU A 48 -12.53 -2.41 -5.99
CA LEU A 48 -11.90 -1.22 -5.42
C LEU A 48 -11.94 -1.21 -3.90
N LEU A 49 -13.06 -1.59 -3.28
CA LEU A 49 -13.19 -1.67 -1.82
C LEU A 49 -12.25 -2.72 -1.24
N THR A 50 -12.26 -3.94 -1.79
CA THR A 50 -11.38 -5.03 -1.31
C THR A 50 -9.91 -4.69 -1.50
N THR A 51 -9.53 -4.16 -2.67
CA THR A 51 -8.16 -3.73 -2.97
C THR A 51 -7.74 -2.56 -2.07
N GLY A 52 -8.64 -1.60 -1.84
CA GLY A 52 -8.42 -0.47 -0.94
C GLY A 52 -8.18 -0.91 0.50
N VAL A 53 -8.93 -1.87 1.02
CA VAL A 53 -8.69 -2.40 2.39
C VAL A 53 -7.39 -3.20 2.42
N PHE A 54 -7.20 -4.10 1.46
CA PHE A 54 -6.07 -5.03 1.45
C PHE A 54 -4.72 -4.32 1.30
N PHE A 55 -4.62 -3.28 0.46
CA PHE A 55 -3.38 -2.52 0.29
C PHE A 55 -3.33 -1.23 1.12
N GLY A 56 -4.47 -0.56 1.30
CA GLY A 56 -4.54 0.72 2.00
C GLY A 56 -4.24 0.59 3.49
N VAL A 57 -4.77 -0.42 4.17
CA VAL A 57 -4.51 -0.63 5.61
C VAL A 57 -3.02 -0.90 5.86
N PRO A 58 -2.36 -1.87 5.18
CA PRO A 58 -0.91 -2.08 5.35
C PRO A 58 -0.06 -0.87 4.95
N THR A 59 -0.49 -0.09 3.96
CA THR A 59 0.20 1.15 3.56
C THR A 59 0.18 2.18 4.69
N ILE A 60 -0.99 2.45 5.27
CA ILE A 60 -1.16 3.39 6.38
C ILE A 60 -0.34 2.92 7.59
N VAL A 61 -0.43 1.64 7.95
CA VAL A 61 0.32 1.08 9.08
C VAL A 61 1.83 1.22 8.86
N SER A 62 2.32 0.86 7.68
CA SER A 62 3.74 1.00 7.33
C SER A 62 4.21 2.45 7.41
N PHE A 63 3.39 3.38 6.92
CA PHE A 63 3.70 4.81 6.97
C PHE A 63 3.75 5.35 8.40
N VAL A 64 2.78 4.99 9.25
CA VAL A 64 2.76 5.40 10.67
C VAL A 64 3.99 4.86 11.41
N ILE A 65 4.36 3.60 11.18
CA ILE A 65 5.58 3.01 11.77
C ILE A 65 6.82 3.76 11.29
N ALA A 66 6.92 4.08 9.99
CA ALA A 66 8.03 4.86 9.45
C ALA A 66 8.18 6.22 10.14
N LEU A 67 7.07 6.95 10.34
CA LEU A 67 7.05 8.23 11.03
C LEU A 67 7.45 8.10 12.51
N PHE A 68 6.88 7.11 13.22
CA PHE A 68 7.21 6.88 14.63
C PHE A 68 8.71 6.60 14.83
N LEU A 69 9.29 5.74 13.99
CA LEU A 69 10.72 5.42 14.02
C LEU A 69 11.58 6.63 13.67
N LYS A 70 11.14 7.46 12.71
CA LYS A 70 11.83 8.71 12.35
C LYS A 70 11.88 9.67 13.53
N THR A 71 10.76 9.87 14.23
CA THR A 71 10.69 10.73 15.42
C THR A 71 11.57 10.20 16.56
N LYS A 72 11.57 8.88 16.79
CA LYS A 72 12.43 8.22 17.78
C LYS A 72 13.92 8.29 17.43
N ALA A 73 14.29 8.34 16.15
CA ALA A 73 15.68 8.45 15.72
C ALA A 73 16.24 9.88 15.80
N SER A 74 15.36 10.88 15.93
CA SER A 74 15.70 12.30 15.97
C SER A 74 15.71 12.88 17.40
N LYS A 75 15.16 12.15 18.37
CA LYS A 75 15.30 12.41 19.81
C LYS A 75 16.47 11.59 20.36
#